data_AF-A0A934VAJ2-F1
#
_entry.id   AF-A0A934VAJ2-F1
#
_cell.length_a   1.000
_cell.length_b   1.000
_cell.length_c   1.000
_cell.angle_alpha   90.00
_cell.angle_beta   90.00
_cell.angle_gamma   90.00
#
_symmetry.space_group_name_H-M   'P 1'
#
loop_
_entity.id
_entity.type
_entity.pdbx_description
1 polymer ?
#
loop_
_entity_poly.entity_id
_entity_poly.type
_entity_poly.pdbx_seq_one_letter_code
_entity_poly.pdbx_strand_id
1 'polypeptide(L)'
;MEIPYVVTPRKDTGLFNSKIAIWLFLASEVMLFGGFFSAYVFLRLGADYPWPERTLPVLPGLINTFVLIFSSVTVVFAWAQLKLRNWRMFQVYMTITVLCALVFMVLKGIEYNVKFHHQALRLKDYTVLEGHLGYEKDDSGKEVLDHNGDKIEENMIYVKASKLTFNTVRFYKPWVEEFLTEAKHHNAQIVLSADVAAITKEGEPAEVIAKAGETLSVALLEKIKKAHLAARSHNGHYRTEALRSEWKDAKAKNKGKSDWQFAADVNIDMTALAPKLLGEIPSVAFDVNPPTKLDFKPRDIKEADGTSTLRDDTVVSGELLASPMVFHYVDAIDFQHLVMKAEQKGIDPEVAIENSWLIKNSPFAKEAWEWHLGKMKELKERLLKEYGVDKNGNPKRVPTHKELYRLGWKDLAKMGEEKHGISLSSAAKIKEEFMGPNYEARNPHAEEAGDHGHAAEGHAAEGHGKETFPHFSVPREQIGFAAKFTPAWNTYYAIYFTMTGLHGLHVIGGALVLAYYLLFGKKMYDSNPEWLANRVEVGGLFWHFVDLVWIFVFPILYLM
;
A
#
# COMPACT_ATOMS: atom_id res chain seq x y z
N MET A 1 18.60 -39.81 30.97
CA MET A 1 18.65 -38.71 31.95
C MET A 1 17.25 -38.13 32.05
N GLU A 2 16.54 -38.39 33.13
CA GLU A 2 15.20 -37.82 33.36
C GLU A 2 15.37 -36.38 33.81
N ILE A 3 14.93 -35.42 32.99
CA ILE A 3 14.99 -34.01 33.34
C ILE A 3 13.81 -33.73 34.29
N PRO A 4 14.05 -33.29 35.53
CA PRO A 4 12.97 -33.00 36.49
C PRO A 4 11.96 -32.01 35.91
N TYR A 5 10.67 -32.20 36.23
CA TYR A 5 9.58 -31.31 35.83
C TYR A 5 9.25 -31.25 34.32
N VAL A 6 9.95 -32.06 33.51
CA VAL A 6 9.62 -32.33 32.10
C VAL A 6 8.87 -33.66 31.99
N VAL A 7 9.26 -34.65 32.79
CA VAL A 7 8.68 -36.01 32.79
C VAL A 7 7.68 -36.22 33.93
N THR A 8 7.80 -35.44 35.01
CA THR A 8 6.92 -35.46 36.18
C THR A 8 6.31 -34.08 36.41
N PRO A 9 5.06 -33.96 36.88
CA PRO A 9 4.48 -32.66 37.20
C PRO A 9 5.14 -32.03 38.42
N ARG A 10 5.17 -30.69 38.50
CA ARG A 10 5.60 -29.97 39.71
C ARG A 10 4.65 -30.30 40.87
N LYS A 11 5.20 -30.50 42.07
CA LYS A 11 4.41 -30.79 43.28
C LYS A 11 3.48 -29.64 43.66
N ASP A 12 3.93 -28.40 43.44
CA ASP A 12 3.21 -27.21 43.90
C ASP A 12 2.05 -26.82 42.96
N THR A 13 2.22 -27.01 41.64
CA THR A 13 1.24 -26.59 40.62
C THR A 13 0.54 -27.75 39.92
N GLY A 14 1.03 -28.98 40.05
CA GLY A 14 0.54 -30.14 39.30
C GLY A 14 0.83 -30.09 37.79
N LEU A 15 1.60 -29.12 37.31
CA LEU A 15 1.85 -28.88 35.88
C LEU A 15 3.30 -29.19 35.48
N PHE A 16 3.48 -29.57 34.21
CA PHE A 16 4.81 -29.70 33.59
C PHE A 16 5.38 -28.33 33.23
N ASN A 17 6.71 -28.18 33.23
CA ASN A 17 7.38 -26.93 32.84
C ASN A 17 6.98 -26.46 31.43
N SER A 18 6.80 -27.39 30.50
CA SER A 18 6.36 -27.10 29.12
C SER A 18 4.96 -26.49 29.08
N LYS A 19 4.04 -26.93 29.95
CA LYS A 19 2.70 -26.33 30.05
C LYS A 19 2.76 -24.90 30.61
N ILE A 20 3.59 -24.65 31.61
CA ILE A 20 3.75 -23.29 32.15
C ILE A 20 4.37 -22.36 31.10
N ALA A 21 5.41 -22.83 30.40
CA ALA A 21 6.07 -22.07 29.34
C ALA A 21 5.10 -21.72 28.20
N ILE A 22 4.27 -22.68 27.75
CA ILE A 22 3.30 -22.40 26.69
C ILE A 22 2.25 -21.41 27.15
N TRP A 23 1.73 -21.52 28.37
CA TRP A 23 0.76 -20.54 28.90
C TRP A 23 1.34 -19.12 28.99
N LEU A 24 2.61 -18.97 29.42
CA LEU A 24 3.29 -17.68 29.43
C LEU A 24 3.49 -17.11 28.03
N PHE A 25 3.90 -17.96 27.09
CA PHE A 25 4.03 -17.58 25.68
C PHE A 25 2.69 -17.13 25.09
N LEU A 26 1.61 -17.91 25.30
CA LEU A 26 0.26 -17.56 24.86
C LEU A 26 -0.23 -16.24 25.46
N ALA A 27 0.06 -15.98 26.75
CA ALA A 27 -0.26 -14.70 27.36
C ALA A 27 0.47 -13.53 26.68
N SER A 28 1.73 -13.71 26.28
CA SER A 28 2.47 -12.67 25.54
C SER A 28 1.90 -12.41 24.14
N GLU A 29 1.45 -13.45 23.45
CA GLU A 29 0.79 -13.33 22.14
C GLU A 29 -0.57 -12.63 22.26
N VAL A 30 -1.36 -12.93 23.31
CA VAL A 30 -2.61 -12.20 23.59
C VAL A 30 -2.35 -10.70 23.73
N MET A 31 -1.27 -10.31 24.42
CA MET A 31 -0.89 -8.90 24.56
C MET A 31 -0.44 -8.29 23.23
N LEU A 32 0.33 -9.04 22.42
CA LEU A 32 0.77 -8.60 21.09
C LEU A 32 -0.42 -8.34 20.15
N PHE A 33 -1.30 -9.33 19.98
CA PHE A 33 -2.50 -9.19 19.14
C PHE A 33 -3.48 -8.17 19.72
N GLY A 34 -3.62 -8.10 21.05
CA GLY A 34 -4.41 -7.07 21.72
C GLY A 34 -3.95 -5.65 21.39
N GLY A 35 -2.64 -5.43 21.30
CA GLY A 35 -2.04 -4.18 20.82
C GLY A 35 -2.42 -3.86 19.38
N PHE A 36 -2.31 -4.84 18.46
CA PHE A 36 -2.70 -4.67 17.06
C PHE A 36 -4.21 -4.42 16.89
N PHE A 37 -5.07 -5.15 17.60
CA PHE A 37 -6.52 -4.95 17.59
C PHE A 37 -6.88 -3.55 18.07
N SER A 38 -6.27 -3.10 19.17
CA SER A 38 -6.49 -1.74 19.69
C SER A 38 -6.06 -0.69 18.68
N ALA A 39 -4.85 -0.83 18.10
CA ALA A 39 -4.35 0.08 17.08
C ALA A 39 -5.26 0.16 15.85
N TYR A 40 -5.76 -0.98 15.37
CA TYR A 40 -6.72 -1.03 14.28
C TYR A 40 -7.99 -0.25 14.61
N VAL A 41 -8.58 -0.48 15.78
CA VAL A 41 -9.80 0.22 16.22
C VAL A 41 -9.57 1.72 16.31
N PHE A 42 -8.46 2.17 16.89
CA PHE A 42 -8.13 3.60 16.96
C PHE A 42 -7.95 4.24 15.59
N LEU A 43 -7.21 3.58 14.68
CA LEU A 43 -7.00 4.11 13.34
C LEU A 43 -8.30 4.15 12.55
N ARG A 44 -9.16 3.16 12.70
CA ARG A 44 -10.48 3.14 12.08
C ARG A 44 -11.37 4.27 12.61
N LEU A 45 -11.41 4.48 13.92
CA LEU A 45 -12.23 5.53 14.54
C LEU A 45 -11.74 6.94 14.19
N GLY A 46 -10.42 7.11 13.98
CA GLY A 46 -9.80 8.39 13.63
C GLY A 46 -9.62 8.63 12.14
N ALA A 47 -9.95 7.67 11.27
CA ALA A 47 -9.77 7.83 9.84
C ALA A 47 -10.91 8.64 9.21
N ASP A 48 -10.55 9.69 8.48
CA ASP A 48 -11.44 10.26 7.48
C ASP A 48 -11.67 9.22 6.36
N TYR A 49 -12.91 9.12 5.87
CA TYR A 49 -13.25 8.26 4.73
C TYR A 49 -12.29 8.54 3.54
N PRO A 50 -11.91 7.56 2.69
CA PRO A 50 -12.29 6.15 2.72
C PRO A 50 -11.38 5.31 3.62
N TRP A 51 -11.94 4.80 4.72
CA TRP A 51 -11.41 3.57 5.33
C TRP A 51 -11.92 2.40 4.47
N PRO A 52 -11.11 1.37 4.16
CA PRO A 52 -11.59 0.26 3.34
C PRO A 52 -12.77 -0.46 4.02
N GLU A 53 -13.98 -0.27 3.49
CA GLU A 53 -15.20 -0.87 4.02
C GLU A 53 -15.57 -2.15 3.23
N ARG A 54 -15.32 -3.31 3.84
CA ARG A 54 -15.63 -4.63 3.27
C ARG A 54 -15.07 -4.82 1.84
N THR A 55 -13.82 -4.43 1.64
CA THR A 55 -13.04 -4.76 0.43
C THR A 55 -12.54 -6.21 0.47
N LEU A 56 -12.57 -6.86 1.64
CA LEU A 56 -12.20 -8.25 1.80
C LEU A 56 -13.41 -9.18 1.53
N PRO A 57 -13.21 -10.26 0.75
CA PRO A 57 -14.29 -11.20 0.47
C PRO A 57 -14.63 -11.99 1.74
N VAL A 58 -15.87 -11.84 2.21
CA VAL A 58 -16.31 -12.42 3.49
C VAL A 58 -16.38 -13.95 3.41
N LEU A 59 -16.79 -14.50 2.28
CA LEU A 59 -17.03 -15.94 2.13
C LEU A 59 -15.74 -16.78 2.21
N PRO A 60 -14.63 -16.45 1.50
CA PRO A 60 -13.35 -17.14 1.69
C PRO A 60 -12.82 -16.99 3.13
N GLY A 61 -12.97 -15.81 3.73
CA GLY A 61 -12.61 -15.58 5.13
C GLY A 61 -13.39 -16.50 6.08
N LEU A 62 -14.70 -16.64 5.86
CA LEU A 62 -15.59 -17.47 6.66
C LEU A 62 -15.26 -18.98 6.52
N ILE A 63 -14.98 -19.44 5.31
CA ILE A 63 -14.55 -20.84 5.07
C ILE A 63 -13.25 -21.12 5.81
N ASN A 64 -12.27 -20.21 5.74
CA ASN A 64 -11.04 -20.33 6.49
C ASN A 64 -11.28 -20.43 8.00
N THR A 65 -12.24 -19.65 8.53
CA THR A 65 -12.65 -19.75 9.93
C THR A 65 -13.19 -21.14 10.27
N PHE A 66 -14.06 -21.72 9.44
CA PHE A 66 -14.57 -23.07 9.67
C PHE A 66 -13.48 -24.14 9.54
N VAL A 67 -12.56 -24.01 8.58
CA VAL A 67 -11.41 -24.92 8.40
C VAL A 67 -10.54 -24.94 9.65
N LEU A 68 -10.23 -23.78 10.22
CA LEU A 68 -9.42 -23.67 11.44
C LEU A 68 -10.13 -24.26 12.65
N ILE A 69 -11.39 -23.87 12.92
CA ILE A 69 -12.18 -24.43 14.04
C ILE A 69 -12.32 -25.96 13.94
N PHE A 70 -12.57 -26.46 12.73
CA PHE A 70 -12.62 -27.90 12.48
C PHE A 70 -11.26 -28.56 12.77
N SER A 71 -10.17 -27.93 12.35
CA SER A 71 -8.82 -28.42 12.62
C SER A 71 -8.54 -28.52 14.13
N SER A 72 -9.02 -27.58 14.96
CA SER A 72 -8.88 -27.64 16.42
C SER A 72 -9.49 -28.91 17.00
N VAL A 73 -10.72 -29.24 16.58
CA VAL A 73 -11.44 -30.43 17.04
C VAL A 73 -10.65 -31.68 16.69
N THR A 74 -10.05 -31.74 15.50
CA THR A 74 -9.22 -32.87 15.10
C THR A 74 -7.95 -33.04 15.95
N VAL A 75 -7.33 -31.95 16.44
CA VAL A 75 -6.18 -32.04 17.36
C VAL A 75 -6.57 -32.66 18.70
N VAL A 76 -7.73 -32.27 19.25
CA VAL A 76 -8.26 -32.86 20.49
C VAL A 76 -8.52 -34.36 20.29
N PHE A 77 -9.11 -34.75 19.17
CA PHE A 77 -9.30 -36.17 18.86
C PHE A 77 -7.99 -36.91 18.66
N ALA A 78 -6.99 -36.32 18.00
CA ALA A 78 -5.67 -36.92 17.87
C ALA A 78 -5.04 -37.19 19.24
N TRP A 79 -5.10 -36.21 20.16
CA TRP A 79 -4.66 -36.38 21.54
C TRP A 79 -5.44 -37.48 22.29
N ALA A 80 -6.78 -37.51 22.15
CA ALA A 80 -7.61 -38.53 22.78
C ALA A 80 -7.27 -39.94 22.27
N GLN A 81 -6.99 -40.11 20.97
CA GLN A 81 -6.57 -41.39 20.42
C GLN A 81 -5.20 -41.85 20.95
N LEU A 82 -4.27 -40.93 21.23
CA LEU A 82 -3.02 -41.28 21.92
C LEU A 82 -3.28 -41.82 23.34
N LYS A 83 -4.23 -41.22 24.07
CA LYS A 83 -4.64 -41.73 25.39
C LYS A 83 -5.33 -43.09 25.32
N LEU A 84 -6.08 -43.35 24.24
CA LEU A 84 -6.70 -44.66 23.94
C LEU A 84 -5.72 -45.67 23.33
N ARG A 85 -4.43 -45.33 23.19
CA ARG A 85 -3.38 -46.18 22.60
C ARG A 85 -3.69 -46.59 21.15
N ASN A 86 -4.35 -45.71 20.40
CA ASN A 86 -4.68 -45.91 18.99
C ASN A 86 -3.82 -45.03 18.08
N TRP A 87 -2.62 -45.52 17.74
CA TRP A 87 -1.67 -44.82 16.87
C TRP A 87 -2.23 -44.49 15.49
N ARG A 88 -2.96 -45.43 14.88
CA ARG A 88 -3.46 -45.26 13.51
C ARG A 88 -4.46 -44.11 13.42
N MET A 89 -5.39 -44.02 14.37
CA MET A 89 -6.36 -42.93 14.40
C MET A 89 -5.71 -41.60 14.80
N PHE A 90 -4.69 -41.60 15.66
CA PHE A 90 -3.86 -40.40 15.89
C PHE A 90 -3.28 -39.87 14.58
N GLN A 91 -2.69 -40.74 13.74
CA GLN A 91 -2.12 -40.32 12.46
C GLN A 91 -3.18 -39.74 11.52
N VAL A 92 -4.37 -40.36 11.45
CA VAL A 92 -5.47 -39.86 10.62
C VAL A 92 -5.89 -38.45 11.05
N TYR A 93 -6.21 -38.26 12.33
CA TYR A 93 -6.66 -36.96 12.83
C TYR A 93 -5.57 -35.88 12.70
N MET A 94 -4.32 -36.21 13.02
CA MET A 94 -3.20 -35.27 12.89
C MET A 94 -2.92 -34.92 11.42
N THR A 95 -3.06 -35.87 10.50
CA THR A 95 -2.96 -35.60 9.05
C THR A 95 -4.05 -34.64 8.60
N ILE A 96 -5.29 -34.82 9.06
CA ILE A 96 -6.40 -33.90 8.76
C ILE A 96 -6.06 -32.48 9.24
N THR A 97 -5.55 -32.32 10.47
CA THR A 97 -5.14 -31.00 10.97
C THR A 97 -4.10 -30.33 10.06
N VAL A 98 -3.04 -31.06 9.68
CA VAL A 98 -1.96 -30.51 8.85
C VAL A 98 -2.48 -30.16 7.45
N LEU A 99 -3.39 -30.95 6.89
CA LEU A 99 -4.04 -30.63 5.61
C LEU A 99 -4.93 -29.39 5.71
N CYS A 100 -5.69 -29.23 6.80
CA CYS A 100 -6.47 -28.01 7.04
C CYS A 100 -5.59 -26.77 7.13
N ALA A 101 -4.44 -26.87 7.80
CA ALA A 101 -3.44 -25.80 7.86
C ALA A 101 -2.94 -25.39 6.46
N LEU A 102 -2.63 -26.39 5.62
CA LEU A 102 -2.19 -26.16 4.25
C LEU A 102 -3.28 -25.48 3.42
N VAL A 103 -4.52 -25.94 3.51
CA VAL A 103 -5.68 -25.33 2.81
C VAL A 103 -5.84 -23.87 3.24
N PHE A 104 -5.78 -23.58 4.54
CA PHE A 104 -5.84 -22.22 5.05
C PHE A 104 -4.74 -21.34 4.45
N MET A 105 -3.48 -21.81 4.46
CA MET A 105 -2.35 -21.06 3.93
C MET A 105 -2.43 -20.83 2.42
N VAL A 106 -2.93 -21.81 1.65
CA VAL A 106 -3.13 -21.67 0.20
C VAL A 106 -4.21 -20.63 -0.09
N LEU A 107 -5.36 -20.71 0.58
CA LEU A 107 -6.45 -19.73 0.40
C LEU A 107 -5.99 -18.32 0.76
N LYS A 108 -5.18 -18.17 1.81
CA LYS A 108 -4.59 -16.87 2.18
C LYS A 108 -3.53 -16.38 1.21
N GLY A 109 -2.69 -17.27 0.68
CA GLY A 109 -1.72 -16.92 -0.35
C GLY A 109 -2.40 -16.37 -1.62
N ILE A 110 -3.49 -17.01 -2.03
CA ILE A 110 -4.31 -16.55 -3.17
C ILE A 110 -4.93 -15.18 -2.86
N GLU A 111 -5.57 -15.03 -1.70
CA GLU A 111 -6.19 -13.76 -1.29
C GLU A 111 -5.17 -12.61 -1.27
N TYR A 112 -3.96 -12.85 -0.74
CA TYR A 112 -2.88 -11.87 -0.73
C TYR A 112 -2.47 -11.45 -2.14
N ASN A 113 -2.22 -12.41 -3.03
CA ASN A 113 -1.79 -12.13 -4.39
C ASN A 113 -2.77 -11.21 -5.12
N VAL A 114 -4.08 -11.48 -5.01
CA VAL A 114 -5.14 -10.64 -5.58
C VAL A 114 -5.06 -9.20 -5.05
N LYS A 115 -4.82 -9.02 -3.76
CA LYS A 115 -4.77 -7.69 -3.14
C LYS A 115 -3.55 -6.88 -3.57
N PHE A 116 -2.41 -7.51 -3.80
CA PHE A 116 -1.21 -6.79 -4.26
C PHE A 116 -1.41 -6.06 -5.60
N HIS A 117 -2.31 -6.55 -6.45
CA HIS A 117 -2.60 -5.96 -7.77
C HIS A 117 -3.78 -4.98 -7.77
N HIS A 118 -4.45 -4.78 -6.64
CA HIS A 118 -5.66 -3.96 -6.57
C HIS A 118 -5.35 -2.53 -6.13
N GLN A 119 -6.05 -1.56 -6.71
CA GLN A 119 -5.83 -0.14 -6.50
C GLN A 119 -7.14 0.59 -6.25
N ALA A 120 -7.06 1.68 -5.49
CA ALA A 120 -8.13 2.63 -5.29
C ALA A 120 -7.66 4.03 -5.62
N LEU A 121 -8.54 4.77 -6.29
CA LEU A 121 -8.35 6.15 -6.67
C LEU A 121 -9.48 6.97 -6.07
N ARG A 122 -9.15 8.02 -5.33
CA ARG A 122 -10.10 9.04 -4.91
C ARG A 122 -9.89 10.29 -5.76
N LEU A 123 -10.94 10.71 -6.44
CA LEU A 123 -10.97 11.94 -7.22
C LEU A 123 -11.03 13.19 -6.31
N LYS A 124 -10.77 14.37 -6.88
CA LYS A 124 -10.86 15.65 -6.16
C LYS A 124 -12.27 15.97 -5.66
N ASP A 125 -13.30 15.44 -6.32
CA ASP A 125 -14.70 15.54 -5.88
C ASP A 125 -15.10 14.50 -4.84
N TYR A 126 -14.13 13.70 -4.35
CA TYR A 126 -14.29 12.61 -3.39
C TYR A 126 -14.92 11.31 -3.93
N THR A 127 -15.25 11.21 -5.21
CA THR A 127 -15.63 9.94 -5.83
C THR A 127 -14.47 8.94 -5.73
N VAL A 128 -14.76 7.69 -5.40
CA VAL A 128 -13.76 6.63 -5.31
C VAL A 128 -14.00 5.59 -6.40
N LEU A 129 -12.92 5.26 -7.12
CA LEU A 129 -12.85 4.16 -8.08
C LEU A 129 -11.95 3.09 -7.49
N GLU A 130 -12.40 1.84 -7.54
CA GLU A 130 -11.58 0.68 -7.18
C GLU A 130 -11.45 -0.24 -8.39
N GLY A 131 -10.28 -0.83 -8.57
CA GLY A 131 -10.04 -1.72 -9.69
C GLY A 131 -8.58 -2.10 -9.81
N HIS A 132 -8.21 -2.44 -11.03
CA HIS A 132 -6.87 -2.85 -11.38
C HIS A 132 -6.33 -1.96 -12.48
N LEU A 133 -5.07 -1.57 -12.35
CA LEU A 133 -4.37 -0.95 -13.46
C LEU A 133 -3.84 -2.04 -14.38
N GLY A 134 -3.80 -1.72 -15.67
CA GLY A 134 -3.11 -2.52 -16.64
C GLY A 134 -1.62 -2.25 -16.60
N TYR A 135 -0.93 -2.86 -17.55
CA TYR A 135 0.41 -2.49 -17.93
C TYR A 135 0.34 -1.59 -19.16
N GLU A 136 1.22 -0.59 -19.22
CA GLU A 136 1.34 0.29 -20.39
C GLU A 136 1.59 -0.58 -21.62
N LYS A 137 0.86 -0.35 -22.70
CA LYS A 137 1.06 -1.00 -24.01
C LYS A 137 1.56 0.04 -25.01
N ASP A 138 2.26 -0.37 -26.06
CA ASP A 138 2.61 0.49 -27.18
C ASP A 138 1.44 0.60 -28.18
N ASP A 139 1.61 1.40 -29.23
CA ASP A 139 0.61 1.58 -30.30
C ASP A 139 0.31 0.28 -31.06
N SER A 140 1.12 -0.77 -30.88
CA SER A 140 0.92 -2.11 -31.44
C SER A 140 0.23 -3.09 -30.47
N GLY A 141 -0.17 -2.61 -29.28
CA GLY A 141 -0.82 -3.41 -28.24
C GLY A 141 0.14 -4.25 -27.39
N LYS A 142 1.45 -4.09 -27.56
CA LYS A 142 2.47 -4.85 -26.81
C LYS A 142 2.84 -4.12 -25.53
N GLU A 143 2.95 -4.85 -24.42
CA GLU A 143 3.37 -4.27 -23.14
C GLU A 143 4.73 -3.55 -23.25
N VAL A 144 4.76 -2.31 -22.79
CA VAL A 144 5.96 -1.49 -22.67
C VAL A 144 6.73 -1.97 -21.45
N LEU A 145 8.02 -2.25 -21.68
CA LEU A 145 8.94 -2.64 -20.64
C LEU A 145 9.77 -1.43 -20.23
N ASP A 146 10.06 -1.34 -18.94
CA ASP A 146 11.04 -0.40 -18.42
C ASP A 146 12.46 -0.79 -18.89
N HIS A 147 13.44 0.03 -18.52
CA HIS A 147 14.83 -0.22 -18.85
C HIS A 147 15.43 -1.49 -18.19
N ASN A 148 14.75 -2.09 -17.21
CA ASN A 148 15.12 -3.35 -16.57
C ASN A 148 14.44 -4.57 -17.24
N GLY A 149 13.53 -4.33 -18.18
CA GLY A 149 12.71 -5.38 -18.81
C GLY A 149 11.47 -5.75 -18.02
N ASP A 150 11.12 -4.98 -16.98
CA ASP A 150 9.90 -5.16 -16.19
C ASP A 150 8.73 -4.41 -16.83
N LYS A 151 7.52 -4.93 -16.67
CA LYS A 151 6.32 -4.29 -17.23
C LYS A 151 6.01 -2.99 -16.48
N ILE A 152 5.73 -1.92 -17.21
CA ILE A 152 5.37 -0.63 -16.63
C ILE A 152 3.89 -0.64 -16.26
N GLU A 153 3.56 -0.39 -14.99
CA GLU A 153 2.16 -0.17 -14.59
C GLU A 153 1.66 1.21 -15.06
N GLU A 154 0.37 1.33 -15.41
CA GLU A 154 -0.26 2.57 -15.90
C GLU A 154 -0.45 3.68 -14.83
N ASN A 155 0.41 3.73 -13.82
CA ASN A 155 0.47 4.79 -12.80
C ASN A 155 1.89 5.30 -12.61
N MET A 156 2.51 5.65 -13.73
CA MET A 156 3.75 6.39 -13.77
C MET A 156 3.48 7.87 -14.07
N ILE A 157 4.37 8.73 -13.63
CA ILE A 157 4.39 10.16 -13.96
C ILE A 157 5.49 10.35 -14.99
N TYR A 158 5.13 10.94 -16.13
CA TYR A 158 6.10 11.19 -17.17
C TYR A 158 6.40 12.69 -17.26
N VAL A 159 7.69 13.02 -17.21
CA VAL A 159 8.17 14.39 -17.41
C VAL A 159 9.10 14.39 -18.62
N LYS A 160 8.80 15.20 -19.62
CA LYS A 160 9.72 15.46 -20.73
C LYS A 160 10.78 16.44 -20.24
N ALA A 161 11.81 15.89 -19.60
CA ALA A 161 12.84 16.65 -18.90
C ALA A 161 13.81 17.30 -19.90
N SER A 162 14.04 18.60 -19.73
CA SER A 162 15.06 19.36 -20.44
C SER A 162 16.23 19.74 -19.54
N LYS A 163 16.02 19.75 -18.22
CA LYS A 163 17.05 20.10 -17.23
C LYS A 163 16.87 19.35 -15.92
N LEU A 164 17.97 18.94 -15.30
CA LEU A 164 18.02 18.35 -13.96
C LEU A 164 18.88 19.22 -13.06
N THR A 165 18.36 19.63 -11.90
CA THR A 165 19.12 20.40 -10.91
C THR A 165 19.26 19.59 -9.63
N PHE A 166 20.48 19.22 -9.28
CA PHE A 166 20.77 18.42 -8.08
C PHE A 166 21.15 19.33 -6.91
N ASN A 167 20.66 18.98 -5.73
CA ASN A 167 21.18 19.51 -4.48
C ASN A 167 22.54 18.86 -4.19
N THR A 168 23.57 19.65 -3.94
CA THR A 168 24.94 19.13 -3.78
C THR A 168 25.15 18.39 -2.46
N VAL A 169 24.29 18.59 -1.46
CA VAL A 169 24.38 17.92 -0.15
C VAL A 169 23.58 16.63 -0.14
N ARG A 170 22.35 16.69 -0.66
CA ARG A 170 21.39 15.59 -0.66
C ARG A 170 21.09 15.22 -2.10
N PHE A 171 21.65 14.11 -2.55
CA PHE A 171 21.22 13.45 -3.79
C PHE A 171 21.22 11.94 -3.55
N TYR A 172 20.26 11.25 -4.16
CA TYR A 172 20.08 9.81 -4.04
C TYR A 172 20.71 9.09 -5.23
N LYS A 173 21.73 8.27 -4.97
CA LYS A 173 22.52 7.61 -6.04
C LYS A 173 21.67 6.79 -7.02
N PRO A 174 20.69 5.98 -6.56
CA PRO A 174 19.86 5.21 -7.48
C PRO A 174 19.09 6.08 -8.48
N TRP A 175 18.62 7.28 -8.13
CA TRP A 175 17.97 8.16 -9.10
C TRP A 175 18.93 8.72 -10.14
N VAL A 176 20.17 9.03 -9.74
CA VAL A 176 21.21 9.44 -10.70
C VAL A 176 21.50 8.31 -11.69
N GLU A 177 21.57 7.06 -11.21
CA GLU A 177 21.77 5.88 -12.05
C GLU A 177 20.57 5.60 -12.96
N GLU A 178 19.34 5.80 -12.46
CA GLU A 178 18.11 5.70 -13.24
C GLU A 178 18.10 6.71 -14.39
N PHE A 179 18.36 7.98 -14.11
CA PHE A 179 18.40 9.04 -15.13
C PHE A 179 19.42 8.77 -16.23
N LEU A 180 20.59 8.24 -15.87
CA LEU A 180 21.60 7.86 -16.84
C LEU A 180 21.15 6.69 -17.71
N THR A 181 20.41 5.75 -17.11
CA THR A 181 19.90 4.57 -17.80
C THR A 181 18.77 4.92 -18.75
N GLU A 182 17.78 5.69 -18.28
CA GLU A 182 16.67 6.21 -19.11
C GLU A 182 17.20 7.11 -20.23
N ALA A 183 18.10 8.06 -19.94
CA ALA A 183 18.69 8.92 -20.96
C ALA A 183 19.41 8.10 -22.03
N LYS A 184 20.17 7.06 -21.64
CA LYS A 184 20.81 6.16 -22.60
C LYS A 184 19.80 5.40 -23.45
N HIS A 185 18.71 4.91 -22.87
CA HIS A 185 17.64 4.22 -23.58
C HIS A 185 16.97 5.14 -24.62
N HIS A 186 16.80 6.41 -24.30
CA HIS A 186 16.23 7.42 -25.19
C HIS A 186 17.25 8.13 -26.10
N ASN A 187 18.50 7.65 -26.16
CA ASN A 187 19.61 8.25 -26.92
C ASN A 187 19.87 9.73 -26.58
N ALA A 188 19.68 10.10 -25.31
CA ALA A 188 19.98 11.42 -24.77
C ALA A 188 21.22 11.43 -23.88
N GLN A 189 21.81 12.62 -23.76
CA GLN A 189 22.94 12.89 -22.88
C GLN A 189 22.55 13.90 -21.83
N ILE A 190 22.98 13.64 -20.59
CA ILE A 190 22.83 14.55 -19.47
C ILE A 190 24.20 15.15 -19.19
N VAL A 191 24.35 16.45 -19.41
CA VAL A 191 25.65 17.15 -19.34
C VAL A 191 25.56 18.39 -18.47
N LEU A 192 26.64 18.75 -17.80
CA LEU A 192 26.69 19.90 -16.90
C LEU A 192 26.40 21.21 -17.67
N SER A 193 25.43 22.01 -17.22
CA SER A 193 24.97 23.20 -17.95
C SER A 193 25.98 24.35 -17.96
N ALA A 194 26.81 24.45 -16.92
CA ALA A 194 27.75 25.55 -16.73
C ALA A 194 28.98 25.10 -15.94
N ASP A 195 30.09 25.84 -16.09
CA ASP A 195 31.28 25.63 -15.28
C ASP A 195 30.95 25.81 -13.80
N VAL A 196 31.31 24.80 -13.00
CA VAL A 196 31.19 24.86 -11.55
C VAL A 196 32.54 25.34 -11.02
N ALA A 197 32.63 26.64 -10.80
CA ALA A 197 33.80 27.27 -10.19
C ALA A 197 33.55 27.61 -8.72
N ALA A 198 34.53 27.37 -7.86
CA ALA A 198 34.50 27.85 -6.49
C ALA A 198 35.88 28.32 -6.04
N ILE A 199 35.91 29.27 -5.11
CA ILE A 199 37.12 29.64 -4.40
C ILE A 199 37.48 28.46 -3.49
N THR A 200 38.57 27.75 -3.80
CA THR A 200 39.02 26.55 -3.07
C THR A 200 40.09 26.88 -2.02
N LYS A 201 40.75 28.05 -2.13
CA LYS A 201 41.73 28.56 -1.17
C LYS A 201 41.53 30.04 -0.89
N GLU A 202 41.86 30.45 0.34
CA GLU A 202 41.79 31.84 0.78
C GLU A 202 42.70 32.73 -0.07
N GLY A 203 42.15 33.80 -0.64
CA GLY A 203 42.89 34.76 -1.46
C GLY A 203 43.26 34.32 -2.89
N GLU A 204 42.90 33.10 -3.30
CA GLU A 204 43.08 32.62 -4.68
C GLU A 204 41.82 32.88 -5.53
N PRO A 205 41.95 33.08 -6.86
CA PRO A 205 40.79 33.17 -7.75
C PRO A 205 40.01 31.85 -7.80
N ALA A 206 38.74 31.92 -8.22
CA ALA A 206 37.88 30.74 -8.32
C ALA A 206 38.49 29.68 -9.28
N GLU A 207 38.60 28.45 -8.78
CA GLU A 207 39.07 27.30 -9.55
C GLU A 207 37.87 26.56 -10.14
N VAL A 208 37.99 26.14 -11.40
CA VAL A 208 36.94 25.35 -12.08
C VAL A 208 37.02 23.91 -11.59
N ILE A 209 36.04 23.51 -10.77
CA ILE A 209 35.93 22.15 -10.20
C ILE A 209 35.38 21.17 -11.24
N ALA A 210 34.44 21.62 -12.07
CA ALA A 210 33.87 20.85 -13.18
C ALA A 210 33.54 21.77 -14.34
N LYS A 211 33.76 21.31 -15.58
CA LYS A 211 33.52 22.07 -16.79
C LYS A 211 32.13 21.79 -17.37
N ALA A 212 31.54 22.80 -18.00
CA ALA A 212 30.34 22.66 -18.79
C ALA A 212 30.54 21.57 -19.87
N GLY A 213 29.51 20.75 -20.06
CA GLY A 213 29.56 19.62 -20.99
C GLY A 213 30.06 18.30 -20.38
N GLU A 214 30.58 18.28 -19.15
CA GLU A 214 30.91 17.01 -18.48
C GLU A 214 29.63 16.17 -18.26
N THR A 215 29.67 14.89 -18.62
CA THR A 215 28.54 13.97 -18.47
C THR A 215 28.22 13.74 -17.00
N LEU A 216 26.91 13.71 -16.68
CA LEU A 216 26.44 13.36 -15.35
C LEU A 216 27.01 12.02 -14.91
N SER A 217 27.54 11.98 -13.70
CA SER A 217 27.95 10.74 -13.04
C SER A 217 27.90 10.92 -11.53
N VAL A 218 27.71 9.81 -10.82
CA VAL A 218 27.77 9.81 -9.34
C VAL A 218 29.13 10.32 -8.86
N ALA A 219 30.21 9.99 -9.56
CA ALA A 219 31.56 10.46 -9.23
C ALA A 219 31.71 11.98 -9.35
N LEU A 220 31.13 12.58 -10.40
CA LEU A 220 31.13 14.03 -10.59
C LEU A 220 30.35 14.74 -9.48
N LEU A 221 29.15 14.25 -9.15
CA LEU A 221 28.35 14.82 -8.07
C LEU A 221 29.04 14.69 -6.70
N GLU A 222 29.69 13.55 -6.40
CA GLU A 222 30.46 13.38 -5.15
C GLU A 222 31.69 14.30 -5.09
N LYS A 223 32.36 14.54 -6.22
CA LYS A 223 33.47 15.52 -6.31
C LYS A 223 32.99 16.93 -5.95
N ILE A 224 31.87 17.36 -6.53
CA ILE A 224 31.27 18.68 -6.28
C ILE A 224 30.78 18.77 -4.83
N LYS A 225 30.11 17.74 -4.32
CA LYS A 225 29.67 17.64 -2.92
C LYS A 225 30.82 17.79 -1.95
N LYS A 226 31.94 17.11 -2.18
CA LYS A 226 33.13 17.21 -1.33
C LYS A 226 33.66 18.64 -1.28
N ALA A 227 33.74 19.32 -2.41
CA ALA A 227 34.16 20.72 -2.48
C ALA A 227 33.19 21.65 -1.73
N HIS A 228 31.88 21.47 -1.93
CA HIS A 228 30.85 22.25 -1.23
C HIS A 228 30.89 22.04 0.30
N LEU A 229 31.02 20.79 0.77
CA LEU A 229 31.10 20.49 2.20
C LEU A 229 32.37 21.05 2.85
N ALA A 230 33.51 21.02 2.14
CA ALA A 230 34.74 21.65 2.61
C ALA A 230 34.58 23.17 2.74
N ALA A 231 34.02 23.82 1.72
CA ALA A 231 33.73 25.26 1.74
C ALA A 231 32.79 25.63 2.89
N ARG A 232 31.70 24.87 3.07
CA ARG A 232 30.72 25.10 4.13
C ARG A 232 31.30 24.93 5.53
N SER A 233 32.16 23.92 5.74
CA SER A 233 32.86 23.70 7.02
C SER A 233 33.82 24.85 7.33
N HIS A 234 34.61 25.27 6.33
CA HIS A 234 35.55 26.40 6.44
C HIS A 234 34.82 27.72 6.74
N ASN A 235 33.79 28.04 5.98
CA ASN A 235 32.97 29.23 6.17
C ASN A 235 32.25 29.20 7.53
N GLY A 236 31.78 28.04 7.96
CA GLY A 236 31.15 27.86 9.27
C GLY A 236 32.08 28.19 10.44
N HIS A 237 33.36 27.79 10.34
CA HIS A 237 34.37 28.15 11.32
C HIS A 237 34.56 29.67 11.40
N TYR A 238 34.81 30.33 10.28
CA TYR A 238 35.00 31.78 10.23
C TYR A 238 33.77 32.59 10.65
N ARG A 239 32.57 32.17 10.26
CA ARG A 239 31.31 32.78 10.72
C ARG A 239 31.16 32.66 12.24
N THR A 240 31.54 31.52 12.82
CA THR A 240 31.48 31.29 14.28
C THR A 240 32.50 32.14 15.02
N GLU A 241 33.73 32.26 14.50
CA GLU A 241 34.76 33.12 15.09
C GLU A 241 34.41 34.60 15.03
N ALA A 242 33.91 35.07 13.87
CA ALA A 242 33.44 36.44 13.72
C ALA A 242 32.30 36.75 14.69
N LEU A 243 31.29 35.87 14.76
CA LEU A 243 30.18 36.01 15.70
C LEU A 243 30.67 36.04 17.17
N ARG A 244 31.64 35.18 17.53
CA ARG A 244 32.23 35.17 18.87
C ARG A 244 32.95 36.49 19.19
N SER A 245 33.65 37.07 18.22
CA SER A 245 34.29 38.38 18.37
C SER A 245 33.27 39.49 18.60
N GLU A 246 32.23 39.55 17.77
CA GLU A 246 31.16 40.54 17.90
C GLU A 246 30.43 40.44 19.25
N TRP A 247 30.15 39.22 19.71
CA TRP A 247 29.58 38.99 21.05
C TRP A 247 30.51 39.44 22.18
N LYS A 248 31.82 39.27 22.02
CA LYS A 248 32.80 39.73 23.01
C LYS A 248 32.80 41.25 23.12
N ASP A 249 32.78 41.94 21.98
CA ASP A 249 32.76 43.41 21.92
C ASP A 249 31.43 44.00 22.40
N ALA A 250 30.31 43.36 22.03
CA ALA A 250 28.98 43.75 22.49
C ALA A 250 28.84 43.62 24.03
N LYS A 251 29.37 42.55 24.62
CA LYS A 251 29.42 42.36 26.08
C LYS A 251 30.33 43.40 26.76
N ALA A 252 31.46 43.74 26.15
CA ALA A 252 32.36 44.76 26.68
C ALA A 252 31.71 46.16 26.70
N LYS A 253 30.91 46.50 25.68
CA LYS A 253 30.18 47.78 25.55
C LYS A 253 28.94 47.86 26.46
N ASN A 254 28.31 46.72 26.79
CA ASN A 254 27.05 46.66 27.55
C ASN A 254 27.21 46.04 28.96
N LYS A 255 28.23 46.48 29.72
CA LYS A 255 28.43 46.00 31.10
C LYS A 255 27.19 46.25 31.98
N GLY A 256 26.70 45.20 32.63
CA GLY A 256 25.55 45.26 33.54
C GLY A 256 24.18 45.02 32.90
N LYS A 257 24.09 44.83 31.58
CA LYS A 257 22.87 44.41 30.89
C LYS A 257 22.87 42.89 30.63
N SER A 258 21.70 42.29 30.53
CA SER A 258 21.54 40.87 30.16
C SER A 258 21.69 40.66 28.64
N ASP A 259 22.20 39.49 28.23
CA ASP A 259 22.51 39.18 26.82
C ASP A 259 21.33 39.42 25.85
N TRP A 260 20.09 39.12 26.26
CA TRP A 260 18.89 39.33 25.43
C TRP A 260 18.58 40.81 25.13
N GLN A 261 19.11 41.74 25.94
CA GLN A 261 18.82 43.17 25.82
C GLN A 261 19.62 43.86 24.71
N PHE A 262 20.69 43.24 24.21
CA PHE A 262 21.54 43.77 23.15
C PHE A 262 21.86 42.75 22.05
N ALA A 263 21.30 41.54 22.12
CA ALA A 263 21.49 40.49 21.13
C ALA A 263 21.12 40.93 19.70
N ALA A 264 20.08 41.77 19.57
CA ALA A 264 19.62 42.29 18.28
C ALA A 264 20.64 43.23 17.60
N ASP A 265 21.57 43.80 18.37
CA ASP A 265 22.59 44.71 17.88
C ASP A 265 23.91 43.98 17.50
N VAL A 266 24.01 42.68 17.77
CA VAL A 266 25.17 41.86 17.43
C VAL A 266 25.04 41.42 15.97
N ASN A 267 25.87 41.98 15.10
CA ASN A 267 25.87 41.64 13.68
C ASN A 267 27.28 41.37 13.17
N ILE A 268 27.43 40.38 12.30
CA ILE A 268 28.72 40.00 11.73
C ILE A 268 29.07 41.01 10.63
N ASP A 269 30.28 41.58 10.67
CA ASP A 269 30.80 42.35 9.55
C ASP A 269 31.11 41.44 8.35
N MET A 270 30.14 41.35 7.43
CA MET A 270 30.25 40.55 6.22
C MET A 270 31.31 41.11 5.25
N THR A 271 31.65 42.41 5.32
CA THR A 271 32.67 43.00 4.43
C THR A 271 34.08 42.58 4.82
N ALA A 272 34.36 42.51 6.11
CA ALA A 272 35.62 41.99 6.64
C ALA A 272 35.74 40.46 6.46
N LEU A 273 34.61 39.75 6.46
CA LEU A 273 34.58 38.29 6.33
C LEU A 273 34.69 37.81 4.87
N ALA A 274 34.13 38.57 3.91
CA ALA A 274 34.01 38.16 2.52
C ALA A 274 35.31 37.62 1.87
N PRO A 275 36.51 38.22 2.09
CA PRO A 275 37.75 37.71 1.49
C PRO A 275 38.18 36.32 1.99
N LYS A 276 37.67 35.89 3.16
CA LYS A 276 38.02 34.62 3.80
C LYS A 276 37.06 33.49 3.44
N LEU A 277 35.92 33.82 2.84
CA LEU A 277 34.86 32.87 2.53
C LEU A 277 35.16 32.14 1.22
N LEU A 278 35.02 30.82 1.26
CA LEU A 278 35.09 29.94 0.10
C LEU A 278 33.74 29.91 -0.62
N GLY A 279 33.76 29.55 -1.91
CA GLY A 279 32.56 29.45 -2.74
C GLY A 279 31.71 28.25 -2.35
N GLU A 280 30.51 28.48 -1.83
CA GLU A 280 29.54 27.42 -1.57
C GLU A 280 28.72 27.13 -2.85
N ILE A 281 28.74 25.88 -3.33
CA ILE A 281 27.93 25.42 -4.48
C ILE A 281 26.71 24.65 -3.98
N PRO A 282 25.55 25.27 -3.71
CA PRO A 282 24.40 24.59 -3.10
C PRO A 282 23.65 23.67 -4.07
N SER A 283 23.71 23.96 -5.36
CA SER A 283 23.05 23.17 -6.41
C SER A 283 23.86 23.22 -7.71
N VAL A 284 23.64 22.22 -8.56
CA VAL A 284 24.25 22.12 -9.89
C VAL A 284 23.23 21.67 -10.92
N ALA A 285 23.23 22.31 -12.08
CA ALA A 285 22.28 22.04 -13.15
C ALA A 285 22.94 21.28 -14.30
N PHE A 286 22.18 20.36 -14.88
CA PHE A 286 22.54 19.54 -16.03
C PHE A 286 21.47 19.67 -17.11
N ASP A 287 21.90 19.90 -18.34
CA ASP A 287 21.03 19.93 -19.52
C ASP A 287 20.81 18.51 -20.04
N VAL A 288 19.57 18.19 -20.42
CA VAL A 288 19.16 16.90 -21.00
C VAL A 288 18.93 17.11 -22.49
N ASN A 289 19.79 16.53 -23.33
CA ASN A 289 19.81 16.76 -24.77
C ASN A 289 19.79 15.45 -25.58
N PRO A 290 18.77 15.23 -26.45
CA PRO A 290 17.52 15.99 -26.55
C PRO A 290 16.65 15.84 -25.28
N PRO A 291 15.66 16.74 -25.06
CA PRO A 291 14.70 16.58 -23.97
C PRO A 291 14.04 15.21 -24.02
N THR A 292 14.02 14.51 -22.90
CA THR A 292 13.73 13.07 -22.83
C THR A 292 12.59 12.80 -21.87
N LYS A 293 11.73 11.83 -22.22
CA LYS A 293 10.69 11.30 -21.33
C LYS A 293 11.40 10.57 -20.19
N LEU A 294 11.27 11.10 -18.98
CA LEU A 294 11.67 10.41 -17.77
C LEU A 294 10.45 9.88 -17.03
N ASP A 295 10.53 8.66 -16.52
CA ASP A 295 9.43 7.98 -15.83
C ASP A 295 9.63 7.93 -14.31
N PHE A 296 8.58 8.29 -13.58
CA PHE A 296 8.63 8.40 -12.13
C PHE A 296 7.48 7.68 -11.47
N LYS A 297 7.79 6.97 -10.38
CA LYS A 297 6.75 6.45 -9.49
C LYS A 297 6.09 7.63 -8.74
N PRO A 298 4.78 7.59 -8.47
CA PRO A 298 4.06 8.72 -7.87
C PRO A 298 4.54 9.14 -6.47
N ARG A 299 5.27 8.26 -5.77
CA ARG A 299 5.85 8.56 -4.45
C ARG A 299 7.17 9.29 -4.51
N ASP A 300 7.86 9.20 -5.64
CA ASP A 300 9.25 9.64 -5.77
C ASP A 300 9.32 11.09 -6.24
N ILE A 301 8.28 11.57 -6.93
CA ILE A 301 8.20 12.92 -7.49
C ILE A 301 6.96 13.67 -6.99
N LYS A 302 7.15 14.95 -6.70
CA LYS A 302 6.09 15.94 -6.56
C LYS A 302 5.95 16.68 -7.89
N GLU A 303 4.89 16.35 -8.61
CA GLU A 303 4.56 16.89 -9.92
C GLU A 303 4.15 18.36 -9.85
N ALA A 304 4.68 19.15 -10.78
CA ALA A 304 4.22 20.50 -11.09
C ALA A 304 4.62 20.84 -12.53
N ASP A 305 3.79 21.62 -13.20
CA ASP A 305 4.08 22.06 -14.56
C ASP A 305 5.34 22.95 -14.57
N GLY A 306 6.24 22.69 -15.51
CA GLY A 306 7.55 23.32 -15.62
C GLY A 306 8.63 22.75 -14.69
N THR A 307 8.39 22.65 -13.37
CA THR A 307 9.42 22.17 -12.40
C THR A 307 8.85 21.20 -11.38
N SER A 308 9.15 19.92 -11.55
CA SER A 308 8.83 18.86 -10.59
C SER A 308 10.01 18.62 -9.63
N THR A 309 9.74 18.08 -8.44
CA THR A 309 10.78 17.89 -7.40
C THR A 309 10.76 16.48 -6.82
N LEU A 310 11.93 15.88 -6.64
CA LEU A 310 12.07 14.57 -6.01
C LEU A 310 12.23 14.68 -4.50
N ARG A 311 12.15 13.56 -3.78
CA ARG A 311 12.27 13.54 -2.31
C ARG A 311 13.66 13.90 -1.76
N ASP A 312 14.68 13.92 -2.61
CA ASP A 312 16.04 14.33 -2.27
C ASP A 312 16.32 15.80 -2.64
N ASP A 313 15.28 16.54 -3.01
CA ASP A 313 15.33 17.93 -3.48
C ASP A 313 15.93 18.11 -4.90
N THR A 314 16.13 17.03 -5.66
CA THR A 314 16.46 17.14 -7.09
C THR A 314 15.27 17.73 -7.85
N VAL A 315 15.52 18.75 -8.67
CA VAL A 315 14.52 19.42 -9.49
C VAL A 315 14.61 18.89 -10.92
N VAL A 316 13.48 18.42 -11.44
CA VAL A 316 13.30 18.00 -12.83
C VAL A 316 12.54 19.10 -13.54
N SER A 317 13.20 19.83 -14.44
CA SER A 317 12.56 20.87 -15.24
C SER A 317 12.20 20.34 -16.62
N GLY A 318 10.97 20.63 -17.05
CA GLY A 318 10.43 20.09 -18.29
C GLY A 318 8.92 20.23 -18.38
N GLU A 319 8.37 19.65 -19.44
CA GLU A 319 6.93 19.56 -19.66
C GLU A 319 6.37 18.33 -18.93
N LEU A 320 5.37 18.53 -18.08
CA LEU A 320 4.65 17.43 -17.44
C LEU A 320 3.67 16.83 -18.45
N LEU A 321 3.83 15.55 -18.77
CA LEU A 321 2.92 14.86 -19.70
C LEU A 321 1.65 14.43 -18.96
N ALA A 322 0.53 14.32 -19.69
CA ALA A 322 -0.80 14.09 -19.12
C ALA A 322 -0.90 12.88 -18.16
N SER A 323 -0.13 11.82 -18.42
CA SER A 323 0.05 10.64 -17.55
C SER A 323 -1.25 10.18 -16.86
N PRO A 324 -2.34 9.90 -17.61
CA PRO A 324 -3.61 9.51 -17.00
C PRO A 324 -3.49 8.14 -16.32
N MET A 325 -4.26 7.92 -15.26
CA MET A 325 -4.40 6.59 -14.67
C MET A 325 -5.52 5.83 -15.37
N VAL A 326 -5.19 4.70 -15.98
CA VAL A 326 -6.16 3.87 -16.72
C VAL A 326 -6.56 2.67 -15.87
N PHE A 327 -7.81 2.64 -15.44
CA PHE A 327 -8.39 1.48 -14.75
C PHE A 327 -9.02 0.55 -15.78
N HIS A 328 -8.56 -0.70 -15.80
CA HIS A 328 -9.13 -1.75 -16.62
C HIS A 328 -10.08 -2.59 -15.77
N TYR A 329 -11.31 -2.76 -16.25
CA TYR A 329 -12.33 -3.58 -15.59
C TYR A 329 -12.60 -3.17 -14.14
N VAL A 330 -13.08 -1.94 -13.96
CA VAL A 330 -13.33 -1.31 -12.65
C VAL A 330 -14.19 -2.21 -11.76
N ASP A 331 -13.74 -2.40 -10.53
CA ASP A 331 -14.37 -3.26 -9.53
C ASP A 331 -15.47 -2.55 -8.72
N ALA A 332 -15.32 -1.25 -8.52
CA ALA A 332 -16.35 -0.47 -7.85
C ALA A 332 -16.32 1.00 -8.24
N ILE A 333 -17.52 1.59 -8.27
CA ILE A 333 -17.75 3.03 -8.27
C ILE A 333 -18.40 3.38 -6.95
N ASP A 334 -17.77 4.23 -6.16
CA ASP A 334 -18.17 4.54 -4.80
C ASP A 334 -18.30 6.06 -4.59
N PHE A 335 -19.54 6.50 -4.37
CA PHE A 335 -19.89 7.89 -4.11
C PHE A 335 -20.08 8.20 -2.62
N GLN A 336 -19.87 7.23 -1.72
CA GLN A 336 -20.18 7.41 -0.30
C GLN A 336 -19.41 8.60 0.31
N HIS A 337 -18.13 8.76 -0.01
CA HIS A 337 -17.37 9.89 0.51
C HIS A 337 -17.90 11.24 0.02
N LEU A 338 -18.20 11.30 -1.27
CA LEU A 338 -18.75 12.49 -1.92
C LEU A 338 -20.05 12.88 -1.23
N VAL A 339 -20.94 11.91 -1.00
CA VAL A 339 -22.20 12.11 -0.30
C VAL A 339 -21.99 12.58 1.13
N MET A 340 -21.12 11.92 1.90
CA MET A 340 -20.83 12.34 3.28
C MET A 340 -20.32 13.80 3.33
N LYS A 341 -19.47 14.21 2.37
CA LYS A 341 -18.98 15.59 2.26
C LYS A 341 -20.05 16.56 1.76
N ALA A 342 -20.99 16.11 0.92
CA ALA A 342 -22.13 16.89 0.46
C ALA A 342 -23.12 17.14 1.61
N GLU A 343 -23.49 16.11 2.35
CA GLU A 343 -24.39 16.18 3.52
C GLU A 343 -23.83 17.09 4.61
N GLN A 344 -22.52 17.01 4.89
CA GLN A 344 -21.83 17.93 5.82
C GLN A 344 -21.96 19.40 5.40
N LYS A 345 -22.13 19.66 4.10
CA LYS A 345 -22.32 20.99 3.52
C LYS A 345 -23.80 21.34 3.29
N GLY A 346 -24.74 20.46 3.66
CA GLY A 346 -26.17 20.64 3.40
C GLY A 346 -26.56 20.55 1.93
N ILE A 347 -25.75 19.88 1.10
CA ILE A 347 -26.01 19.63 -0.32
C ILE A 347 -26.72 18.28 -0.45
N ASP A 348 -27.73 18.22 -1.32
CA ASP A 348 -28.44 16.97 -1.61
C ASP A 348 -27.50 15.90 -2.24
N PRO A 349 -27.50 14.65 -1.73
CA PRO A 349 -26.65 13.57 -2.23
C PRO A 349 -26.77 13.29 -3.73
N GLU A 350 -27.99 13.26 -4.27
CA GLU A 350 -28.23 12.92 -5.68
C GLU A 350 -27.68 14.04 -6.57
N VAL A 351 -27.95 15.30 -6.20
CA VAL A 351 -27.40 16.48 -6.90
C VAL A 351 -25.86 16.49 -6.87
N ALA A 352 -25.26 16.10 -5.75
CA ALA A 352 -23.80 16.02 -5.64
C ALA A 352 -23.22 14.95 -6.58
N ILE A 353 -23.85 13.77 -6.66
CA ILE A 353 -23.41 12.68 -7.55
C ILE A 353 -23.60 13.04 -9.02
N GLU A 354 -24.75 13.60 -9.40
CA GLU A 354 -25.00 14.07 -10.77
C GLU A 354 -24.00 15.14 -11.22
N ASN A 355 -23.48 15.91 -10.25
CA ASN A 355 -22.46 16.92 -10.51
C ASN A 355 -21.01 16.42 -10.45
N SER A 356 -20.79 15.16 -10.06
CA SER A 356 -19.47 14.54 -10.02
C SER A 356 -18.80 14.54 -11.38
N TRP A 357 -17.46 14.57 -11.38
CA TRP A 357 -16.67 14.53 -12.59
C TRP A 357 -16.93 13.22 -13.36
N LEU A 358 -17.03 12.09 -12.64
CA LEU A 358 -17.20 10.78 -13.28
C LEU A 358 -18.52 10.68 -14.05
N ILE A 359 -19.64 11.11 -13.46
CA ILE A 359 -20.96 11.06 -14.11
C ILE A 359 -21.03 12.00 -15.33
N LYS A 360 -20.36 13.14 -15.26
CA LYS A 360 -20.32 14.11 -16.37
C LYS A 360 -19.45 13.67 -17.54
N ASN A 361 -18.41 12.88 -17.29
CA ASN A 361 -17.39 12.54 -18.29
C ASN A 361 -17.44 11.07 -18.75
N SER A 362 -18.30 10.24 -18.16
CA SER A 362 -18.46 8.84 -18.59
C SER A 362 -19.94 8.47 -18.82
N PRO A 363 -20.32 8.14 -20.08
CA PRO A 363 -21.64 7.59 -20.39
C PRO A 363 -21.95 6.30 -19.62
N PHE A 364 -20.95 5.43 -19.46
CA PHE A 364 -21.11 4.20 -18.69
C PHE A 364 -21.39 4.47 -17.22
N ALA A 365 -20.62 5.36 -16.57
CA ALA A 365 -20.84 5.67 -15.16
C ALA A 365 -22.24 6.26 -14.93
N LYS A 366 -22.71 7.09 -15.87
CA LYS A 366 -24.08 7.63 -15.87
C LYS A 366 -25.13 6.53 -16.01
N GLU A 367 -24.98 5.64 -16.99
CA GLU A 367 -25.91 4.51 -17.16
C GLU A 367 -25.93 3.59 -15.93
N ALA A 368 -24.76 3.30 -15.35
CA ALA A 368 -24.64 2.48 -14.16
C ALA A 368 -25.33 3.13 -12.95
N TRP A 369 -25.17 4.43 -12.78
CA TRP A 369 -25.86 5.18 -11.73
C TRP A 369 -27.38 5.17 -11.92
N GLU A 370 -27.87 5.40 -13.13
CA GLU A 370 -29.30 5.36 -13.45
C GLU A 370 -29.91 3.96 -13.21
N TRP A 371 -29.20 2.90 -13.60
CA TRP A 371 -29.60 1.52 -13.31
C TRP A 371 -29.65 1.27 -11.79
N HIS A 372 -28.65 1.76 -11.06
CA HIS A 372 -28.57 1.61 -9.60
C HIS A 372 -29.71 2.30 -8.88
N LEU A 373 -30.09 3.53 -9.29
CA LEU A 373 -31.27 4.23 -8.76
C LEU A 373 -32.56 3.40 -8.91
N GLY A 374 -32.72 2.73 -10.06
CA GLY A 374 -33.82 1.79 -10.28
C GLY A 374 -33.82 0.64 -9.27
N LYS A 375 -32.66 0.02 -9.05
CA LYS A 375 -32.49 -1.07 -8.07
C LYS A 375 -32.66 -0.59 -6.63
N MET A 376 -32.32 0.66 -6.32
CA MET A 376 -32.56 1.23 -5.00
C MET A 376 -34.04 1.38 -4.68
N LYS A 377 -34.87 1.68 -5.68
CA LYS A 377 -36.33 1.68 -5.51
C LYS A 377 -36.85 0.28 -5.21
N GLU A 378 -36.44 -0.72 -6.00
CA GLU A 378 -36.78 -2.13 -5.77
C GLU A 378 -36.34 -2.60 -4.37
N LEU A 379 -35.13 -2.21 -3.95
CA LEU A 379 -34.58 -2.54 -2.64
C LEU A 379 -35.44 -1.95 -1.52
N LYS A 380 -35.76 -0.66 -1.58
CA LYS A 380 -36.61 0.01 -0.56
C LYS A 380 -37.97 -0.67 -0.43
N GLU A 381 -38.60 -1.01 -1.55
CA GLU A 381 -39.88 -1.73 -1.57
C GLU A 381 -39.76 -3.14 -0.96
N ARG A 382 -38.72 -3.90 -1.34
CA ARG A 382 -38.45 -5.23 -0.77
C ARG A 382 -38.23 -5.18 0.74
N LEU A 383 -37.43 -4.23 1.22
CA LEU A 383 -37.15 -4.09 2.65
C LEU A 383 -38.40 -3.74 3.45
N LEU A 384 -39.25 -2.87 2.91
CA LEU A 384 -40.52 -2.54 3.53
C LEU A 384 -41.44 -3.76 3.59
N LYS A 385 -41.47 -4.58 2.53
CA LYS A 385 -42.26 -5.82 2.48
C LYS A 385 -41.76 -6.88 3.46
N GLU A 386 -40.45 -7.07 3.56
CA GLU A 386 -39.84 -8.13 4.38
C GLU A 386 -39.81 -7.78 5.87
N TYR A 387 -39.45 -6.53 6.22
CA TYR A 387 -39.23 -6.13 7.61
C TYR A 387 -40.43 -5.35 8.19
N GLY A 388 -41.27 -4.76 7.33
CA GLY A 388 -42.41 -3.93 7.72
C GLY A 388 -42.00 -2.60 8.35
N VAL A 389 -42.96 -1.97 9.01
CA VAL A 389 -42.77 -0.72 9.77
C VAL A 389 -42.71 -0.98 11.27
N ASP A 390 -42.03 -0.12 12.00
CA ASP A 390 -42.03 -0.07 13.46
C ASP A 390 -43.36 0.49 13.99
N LYS A 391 -43.47 0.61 15.32
CA LYS A 391 -44.67 1.14 15.99
C LYS A 391 -44.99 2.59 15.64
N ASN A 392 -44.02 3.33 15.11
CA ASN A 392 -44.11 4.73 14.75
C ASN A 392 -44.36 4.92 13.24
N GLY A 393 -44.51 3.84 12.48
CA GLY A 393 -44.72 3.88 11.03
C GLY A 393 -43.43 4.03 10.21
N ASN A 394 -42.25 3.99 10.84
CA ASN A 394 -40.98 4.06 10.13
C ASN A 394 -40.54 2.67 9.63
N PRO A 395 -39.88 2.55 8.47
CA PRO A 395 -39.34 1.27 8.02
C PRO A 395 -38.38 0.66 9.05
N LYS A 396 -38.56 -0.62 9.40
CA LYS A 396 -37.68 -1.29 10.37
C LYS A 396 -36.24 -1.47 9.87
N ARG A 397 -36.04 -1.55 8.56
CA ARG A 397 -34.74 -1.59 7.91
C ARG A 397 -34.75 -0.61 6.75
N VAL A 398 -33.85 0.37 6.82
CA VAL A 398 -33.54 1.25 5.69
C VAL A 398 -32.29 0.75 4.98
N PRO A 399 -32.12 1.04 3.68
CA PRO A 399 -30.86 0.78 2.99
C PRO A 399 -29.68 1.44 3.72
N THR A 400 -28.57 0.73 3.77
CA THR A 400 -27.30 1.25 4.31
C THR A 400 -26.66 2.23 3.33
N HIS A 401 -25.75 3.08 3.82
CA HIS A 401 -25.03 4.05 2.98
C HIS A 401 -24.27 3.37 1.81
N LYS A 402 -23.69 2.20 2.08
CA LYS A 402 -23.06 1.34 1.07
C LYS A 402 -24.05 0.85 0.01
N GLU A 403 -25.22 0.36 0.42
CA GLU A 403 -26.25 -0.08 -0.53
C GLU A 403 -26.71 1.10 -1.41
N LEU A 404 -26.80 2.31 -0.85
CA LEU A 404 -27.28 3.50 -1.57
C LEU A 404 -26.28 4.07 -2.57
N TYR A 405 -25.00 4.15 -2.22
CA TYR A 405 -24.05 5.01 -2.95
C TYR A 405 -22.81 4.28 -3.50
N ARG A 406 -22.76 2.96 -3.40
CA ARG A 406 -21.65 2.17 -3.96
C ARG A 406 -22.17 1.09 -4.89
N LEU A 407 -21.60 1.07 -6.09
CA LEU A 407 -21.78 0.01 -7.07
C LEU A 407 -20.53 -0.87 -7.04
N GLY A 408 -20.67 -2.12 -6.58
CA GLY A 408 -19.58 -3.09 -6.60
C GLY A 408 -19.59 -3.96 -7.86
N TRP A 409 -18.60 -4.85 -7.96
CA TRP A 409 -18.45 -5.73 -9.12
C TRP A 409 -19.69 -6.60 -9.37
N LYS A 410 -20.40 -7.00 -8.30
CA LYS A 410 -21.65 -7.78 -8.39
C LYS A 410 -22.78 -6.98 -9.02
N ASP A 411 -22.83 -5.68 -8.72
CA ASP A 411 -23.83 -4.77 -9.26
C ASP A 411 -23.55 -4.49 -10.73
N LEU A 412 -22.28 -4.23 -11.08
CA LEU A 412 -21.83 -4.07 -12.47
C LEU A 412 -22.06 -5.34 -13.30
N ALA A 413 -21.74 -6.52 -12.77
CA ALA A 413 -22.01 -7.80 -13.42
C ALA A 413 -23.50 -8.02 -13.67
N LYS A 414 -24.35 -7.70 -12.68
CA LYS A 414 -25.80 -7.83 -12.81
C LYS A 414 -26.36 -6.83 -13.81
N MET A 415 -25.86 -5.60 -13.82
CA MET A 415 -26.20 -4.60 -14.83
C MET A 415 -25.82 -5.10 -16.22
N GLY A 416 -24.60 -5.62 -16.41
CA GLY A 416 -24.16 -6.19 -17.69
C GLY A 416 -25.05 -7.34 -18.17
N GLU A 417 -25.52 -8.18 -17.26
CA GLU A 417 -26.47 -9.25 -17.56
C GLU A 417 -27.84 -8.70 -18.00
N GLU A 418 -28.38 -7.69 -17.30
CA GLU A 418 -29.70 -7.10 -17.60
C GLU A 418 -29.71 -6.16 -18.81
N LYS A 419 -28.67 -5.33 -18.98
CA LYS A 419 -28.58 -4.27 -20.01
C LYS A 419 -27.84 -4.72 -21.26
N HIS A 420 -26.77 -5.49 -21.10
CA HIS A 420 -25.86 -5.84 -22.19
C HIS A 420 -25.99 -7.33 -22.61
N GLY A 421 -26.70 -8.15 -21.83
CA GLY A 421 -26.90 -9.58 -22.11
C GLY A 421 -25.65 -10.43 -21.84
N ILE A 422 -24.70 -9.93 -21.05
CA ILE A 422 -23.46 -10.63 -20.73
C ILE A 422 -23.57 -11.20 -19.32
N SER A 423 -23.66 -12.53 -19.21
CA SER A 423 -23.77 -13.20 -17.93
C SER A 423 -22.46 -13.89 -17.56
N LEU A 424 -21.93 -13.58 -16.39
CA LEU A 424 -20.85 -14.36 -15.78
C LEU A 424 -21.40 -15.71 -15.32
N SER A 425 -20.74 -16.80 -15.72
CA SER A 425 -21.10 -18.14 -15.25
C SER A 425 -21.02 -18.24 -13.71
N SER A 426 -21.80 -19.14 -13.12
CA SER A 426 -21.77 -19.35 -11.65
C SER A 426 -20.37 -19.71 -11.16
N ALA A 427 -19.61 -20.48 -11.95
CA ALA A 427 -18.22 -20.82 -11.65
C ALA A 427 -17.31 -19.59 -11.71
N ALA A 428 -17.50 -18.68 -12.66
CA ALA A 428 -16.76 -17.43 -12.77
C ALA A 428 -17.05 -16.51 -11.57
N LYS A 429 -18.33 -16.37 -11.18
CA LYS A 429 -18.74 -15.57 -10.00
C LYS A 429 -18.10 -16.11 -8.70
N ILE A 430 -18.01 -17.43 -8.54
CA ILE A 430 -17.34 -18.05 -7.39
C ILE A 430 -15.82 -17.83 -7.47
N LYS A 431 -15.21 -18.05 -8.64
CA LYS A 431 -13.78 -17.82 -8.84
C LYS A 431 -13.41 -16.37 -8.52
N GLU A 432 -14.26 -15.42 -8.90
CA GLU A 432 -14.07 -13.99 -8.62
C GLU A 432 -14.10 -13.65 -7.13
N GLU A 433 -15.04 -14.24 -6.39
CA GLU A 433 -15.14 -14.08 -4.94
C GLU A 433 -13.92 -14.67 -4.20
N PHE A 434 -13.35 -15.79 -4.68
CA PHE A 434 -12.28 -16.52 -3.99
C PHE A 434 -10.86 -16.19 -4.48
N MET A 435 -10.71 -15.92 -5.76
CA MET A 435 -9.42 -15.81 -6.45
C MET A 435 -9.22 -14.44 -7.09
N GLY A 436 -10.12 -13.47 -6.86
CA GLY A 436 -10.03 -12.14 -7.45
C GLY A 436 -10.55 -12.08 -8.89
N PRO A 437 -10.51 -10.89 -9.52
CA PRO A 437 -11.11 -10.67 -10.82
C PRO A 437 -10.59 -11.64 -11.87
N ASN A 438 -11.52 -12.28 -12.58
CA ASN A 438 -11.19 -13.12 -13.71
C ASN A 438 -11.37 -12.32 -15.00
N TYR A 439 -10.32 -11.64 -15.47
CA TYR A 439 -10.39 -10.72 -16.61
C TYR A 439 -10.93 -11.36 -17.89
N GLU A 440 -10.57 -12.62 -18.17
CA GLU A 440 -11.12 -13.38 -19.31
C GLU A 440 -12.64 -13.57 -19.19
N ALA A 441 -13.16 -13.81 -17.98
CA ALA A 441 -14.60 -13.93 -17.76
C ALA A 441 -15.31 -12.57 -17.79
N ARG A 442 -14.62 -11.49 -17.40
CA ARG A 442 -15.14 -10.12 -17.44
C ARG A 442 -15.24 -9.55 -18.85
N ASN A 443 -14.48 -10.12 -19.80
CA ASN A 443 -14.52 -9.73 -21.21
C ASN A 443 -14.54 -10.94 -22.16
N PRO A 444 -15.68 -11.62 -22.32
CA PRO A 444 -15.82 -12.75 -23.24
C PRO A 444 -15.70 -12.35 -24.72
N HIS A 445 -15.69 -11.04 -25.04
CA HIS A 445 -15.57 -10.49 -26.39
C HIS A 445 -14.27 -9.68 -26.59
N ALA A 446 -13.24 -9.89 -25.75
CA ALA A 446 -11.97 -9.18 -25.83
C ALA A 446 -11.25 -9.32 -27.19
N GLU A 447 -11.59 -10.35 -27.98
CA GLU A 447 -11.08 -10.54 -29.34
C GLU A 447 -11.85 -9.74 -30.41
N GLU A 448 -13.11 -9.35 -30.14
CA GLU A 448 -13.98 -8.61 -31.08
C GLU A 448 -13.97 -7.10 -30.82
N ALA A 449 -13.82 -6.68 -29.56
CA ALA A 449 -13.48 -5.30 -29.21
C ALA A 449 -11.98 -5.15 -29.40
N GLY A 450 -11.57 -4.72 -30.60
CA GLY A 450 -10.16 -4.49 -30.92
C GLY A 450 -9.47 -3.75 -29.77
N ASP A 451 -8.28 -4.24 -29.40
CA ASP A 451 -7.38 -3.71 -28.38
C ASP A 451 -7.17 -2.20 -28.63
N HIS A 452 -8.08 -1.37 -28.08
CA HIS A 452 -7.96 0.07 -28.13
C HIS A 452 -6.91 0.48 -27.10
N GLY A 453 -5.65 0.24 -27.49
CA GLY A 453 -4.51 0.98 -26.98
C GLY A 453 -4.80 2.48 -27.07
N HIS A 454 -4.38 3.20 -26.04
CA HIS A 454 -4.28 4.66 -25.99
C HIS A 454 -5.39 5.43 -26.69
N ALA A 455 -6.46 5.74 -25.97
CA ALA A 455 -7.23 6.95 -26.26
C ALA A 455 -6.90 8.02 -25.22
N ALA A 456 -5.62 8.41 -25.18
CA ALA A 456 -5.30 9.80 -24.89
C ALA A 456 -5.49 10.57 -26.21
N GLU A 457 -6.23 11.67 -26.13
CA GLU A 457 -6.48 12.65 -27.21
C GLU A 457 -7.55 12.26 -28.25
N GLY A 458 -8.78 12.70 -27.96
CA GLY A 458 -9.59 13.31 -29.00
C GLY A 458 -10.33 12.39 -29.97
N HIS A 459 -11.01 11.34 -29.52
CA HIS A 459 -12.12 10.76 -30.28
C HIS A 459 -13.31 10.47 -29.38
N ALA A 460 -14.30 11.37 -29.46
CA ALA A 460 -15.67 11.03 -29.18
C ALA A 460 -16.20 10.13 -30.31
N ALA A 461 -17.07 9.21 -29.92
CA ALA A 461 -18.06 8.52 -30.74
C ALA A 461 -17.65 7.18 -31.40
N GLU A 462 -18.53 6.21 -31.14
CA GLU A 462 -18.88 5.05 -31.97
C GLU A 462 -18.01 3.78 -31.84
N GLY A 463 -18.46 2.89 -30.95
CA GLY A 463 -18.21 1.45 -31.09
C GLY A 463 -17.67 0.72 -29.87
N HIS A 464 -18.09 1.02 -28.64
CA HIS A 464 -17.75 0.12 -27.53
C HIS A 464 -18.56 -1.16 -27.66
N GLY A 465 -17.86 -2.30 -27.81
CA GLY A 465 -18.43 -3.61 -27.62
C GLY A 465 -19.22 -3.66 -26.31
N LYS A 466 -20.21 -4.53 -26.24
CA LYS A 466 -20.96 -4.75 -25.00
C LYS A 466 -19.95 -5.24 -23.95
N GLU A 467 -19.54 -4.38 -23.02
CA GLU A 467 -18.59 -4.71 -21.96
C GLU A 467 -19.33 -4.81 -20.62
N THR A 468 -18.93 -5.76 -19.78
CA THR A 468 -19.56 -5.97 -18.46
C THR A 468 -19.01 -5.01 -17.41
N PHE A 469 -17.77 -4.56 -17.58
CA PHE A 469 -17.06 -3.68 -16.65
C PHE A 469 -16.37 -2.58 -17.44
N PRO A 470 -16.36 -1.33 -16.94
CA PRO A 470 -15.84 -0.21 -17.71
C PRO A 470 -14.32 -0.08 -17.60
N HIS A 471 -13.76 0.55 -18.62
CA HIS A 471 -12.43 1.14 -18.58
C HIS A 471 -12.56 2.64 -18.28
N PHE A 472 -11.80 3.15 -17.31
CA PHE A 472 -11.77 4.58 -16.99
C PHE A 472 -10.35 5.13 -17.13
N SER A 473 -10.17 6.08 -18.04
CA SER A 473 -8.98 6.92 -18.12
C SER A 473 -9.21 8.19 -17.30
N VAL A 474 -8.54 8.31 -16.16
CA VAL A 474 -8.67 9.45 -15.25
C VAL A 474 -7.48 10.40 -15.43
N PRO A 475 -7.72 11.66 -15.85
CA PRO A 475 -6.67 12.66 -15.92
C PRO A 475 -6.03 12.90 -14.55
N ARG A 476 -4.71 13.07 -14.52
CA ARG A 476 -3.95 13.26 -13.29
C ARG A 476 -4.45 14.44 -12.46
N GLU A 477 -4.87 15.51 -13.13
CA GLU A 477 -5.46 16.69 -12.51
C GLU A 477 -6.75 16.43 -11.71
N GLN A 478 -7.48 15.33 -11.97
CA GLN A 478 -8.69 14.97 -11.23
C GLN A 478 -8.39 14.07 -10.04
N ILE A 479 -7.15 13.57 -9.94
CA ILE A 479 -6.73 12.64 -8.89
C ILE A 479 -6.48 13.44 -7.61
N GLY A 480 -7.24 13.11 -6.56
CA GLY A 480 -7.04 13.67 -5.23
C GLY A 480 -6.11 12.80 -4.38
N PHE A 481 -6.26 11.48 -4.47
CA PHE A 481 -5.45 10.52 -3.73
C PHE A 481 -5.46 9.16 -4.44
N ALA A 482 -4.31 8.51 -4.56
CA ALA A 482 -4.18 7.16 -5.12
C ALA A 482 -3.51 6.24 -4.11
N ALA A 483 -4.02 5.02 -3.97
CA ALA A 483 -3.46 4.00 -3.11
C ALA A 483 -3.52 2.61 -3.74
N LYS A 484 -2.40 1.89 -3.70
CA LYS A 484 -2.37 0.44 -3.93
C LYS A 484 -2.74 -0.29 -2.64
N PHE A 485 -3.36 -1.46 -2.74
CA PHE A 485 -3.74 -2.29 -1.60
C PHE A 485 -2.54 -3.05 -1.04
N THR A 486 -1.49 -2.31 -0.68
CA THR A 486 -0.21 -2.82 -0.20
C THR A 486 0.18 -2.12 1.11
N PRO A 487 1.00 -2.77 1.96
CA PRO A 487 1.41 -2.21 3.26
C PRO A 487 2.07 -0.84 3.16
N ALA A 488 2.82 -0.59 2.07
CA ALA A 488 3.59 0.63 1.93
C ALA A 488 2.71 1.86 1.64
N TRP A 489 1.53 1.66 1.05
CA TRP A 489 0.68 2.74 0.52
C TRP A 489 -0.54 3.03 1.38
N ASN A 490 -0.97 2.08 2.22
CA ASN A 490 -2.22 2.20 2.94
C ASN A 490 -2.12 1.59 4.33
N THR A 491 -2.42 2.40 5.35
CA THR A 491 -2.34 2.01 6.77
C THR A 491 -3.27 0.85 7.13
N TYR A 492 -4.47 0.77 6.53
CA TYR A 492 -5.36 -0.38 6.71
C TYR A 492 -4.67 -1.66 6.22
N TYR A 493 -4.12 -1.64 5.01
CA TYR A 493 -3.44 -2.81 4.46
C TYR A 493 -2.15 -3.13 5.22
N ALA A 494 -1.43 -2.12 5.73
CA ALA A 494 -0.27 -2.33 6.58
C ALA A 494 -0.61 -3.15 7.84
N ILE A 495 -1.70 -2.78 8.53
CA ILE A 495 -2.16 -3.50 9.72
C ILE A 495 -2.76 -4.86 9.35
N TYR A 496 -3.58 -4.92 8.30
CA TYR A 496 -4.11 -6.16 7.76
C TYR A 496 -2.98 -7.17 7.55
N PHE A 497 -2.01 -6.86 6.68
CA PHE A 497 -0.92 -7.78 6.33
C PHE A 497 -0.01 -8.10 7.52
N THR A 498 0.19 -7.16 8.44
CA THR A 498 0.99 -7.42 9.66
C THR A 498 0.26 -8.41 10.55
N MET A 499 -1.01 -8.18 10.85
CA MET A 499 -1.79 -9.00 11.77
C MET A 499 -2.07 -10.40 11.19
N THR A 500 -2.52 -10.47 9.94
CA THR A 500 -2.75 -11.77 9.26
C THR A 500 -1.44 -12.47 8.91
N GLY A 501 -0.36 -11.73 8.65
CA GLY A 501 0.98 -12.28 8.42
C GLY A 501 1.59 -12.92 9.68
N LEU A 502 1.53 -12.23 10.83
CA LEU A 502 1.94 -12.79 12.12
C LEU A 502 1.10 -14.03 12.49
N HIS A 503 -0.20 -13.96 12.27
CA HIS A 503 -1.07 -15.12 12.44
C HIS A 503 -0.68 -16.27 11.49
N GLY A 504 -0.38 -15.99 10.22
CA GLY A 504 0.09 -16.99 9.26
C GLY A 504 1.43 -17.64 9.67
N LEU A 505 2.38 -16.86 10.20
CA LEU A 505 3.62 -17.39 10.77
C LEU A 505 3.33 -18.33 11.95
N HIS A 506 2.37 -17.97 12.79
CA HIS A 506 1.92 -18.80 13.91
C HIS A 506 1.29 -20.12 13.42
N VAL A 507 0.43 -20.09 12.40
CA VAL A 507 -0.13 -21.28 11.73
C VAL A 507 0.99 -22.19 11.19
N ILE A 508 1.96 -21.62 10.46
CA ILE A 508 3.08 -22.37 9.90
C ILE A 508 3.90 -23.02 11.01
N GLY A 509 4.26 -22.26 12.05
CA GLY A 509 5.02 -22.76 13.20
C GLY A 509 4.31 -23.93 13.90
N GLY A 510 3.01 -23.78 14.16
CA GLY A 510 2.17 -24.84 14.73
C GLY A 510 2.11 -26.07 13.82
N ALA A 511 1.92 -25.87 12.52
CA ALA A 511 1.77 -26.96 11.56
C ALA A 511 3.06 -27.77 11.43
N LEU A 512 4.22 -27.10 11.46
CA LEU A 512 5.53 -27.75 11.46
C LEU A 512 5.73 -28.62 12.72
N VAL A 513 5.34 -28.12 13.90
CA VAL A 513 5.44 -28.88 15.15
C VAL A 513 4.49 -30.09 15.15
N LEU A 514 3.25 -29.92 14.68
CA LEU A 514 2.28 -31.00 14.57
C LEU A 514 2.70 -32.05 13.52
N ALA A 515 3.23 -31.61 12.38
CA ALA A 515 3.80 -32.50 11.36
C ALA A 515 5.01 -33.26 11.89
N TYR A 516 5.86 -32.63 12.71
CA TYR A 516 6.96 -33.31 13.38
C TYR A 516 6.47 -34.44 14.30
N TYR A 517 5.39 -34.21 15.06
CA TYR A 517 4.78 -35.27 15.89
C TYR A 517 4.18 -36.39 15.04
N LEU A 518 3.57 -36.07 13.90
CA LEU A 518 3.02 -37.04 12.96
C LEU A 518 4.10 -37.95 12.36
N LEU A 519 5.20 -37.36 11.88
CA LEU A 519 6.25 -38.07 11.11
C LEU A 519 7.26 -38.78 12.02
N PHE A 520 7.66 -38.15 13.13
CA PHE A 520 8.74 -38.64 13.99
C PHE A 520 8.25 -39.11 15.38
N GLY A 521 6.94 -39.01 15.66
CA GLY A 521 6.36 -39.38 16.95
C GLY A 521 6.38 -40.88 17.26
N LYS A 522 6.55 -41.76 16.26
CA LYS A 522 6.43 -43.21 16.43
C LYS A 522 7.37 -43.78 17.49
N LYS A 523 8.65 -43.40 17.45
CA LYS A 523 9.65 -43.86 18.44
C LYS A 523 9.30 -43.42 19.87
N MET A 524 8.76 -42.21 20.02
CA MET A 524 8.30 -41.71 21.32
C MET A 524 7.06 -42.45 21.80
N TYR A 525 6.11 -42.71 20.89
CA TYR A 525 4.91 -43.48 21.17
C TYR A 525 5.22 -44.90 21.62
N ASP A 526 6.10 -45.61 20.91
CA ASP A 526 6.46 -47.00 21.21
C ASP A 526 7.22 -47.10 22.55
N SER A 527 7.99 -46.07 22.94
CA SER A 527 8.72 -46.03 24.21
C SER A 527 7.81 -45.68 25.39
N ASN A 528 7.04 -44.59 25.28
CA ASN A 528 6.07 -44.18 26.27
C ASN A 528 4.97 -43.32 25.60
N PRO A 529 3.77 -43.88 25.38
CA PRO A 529 2.66 -43.16 24.76
C PRO A 529 2.27 -41.87 25.50
N GLU A 530 2.44 -41.81 26.82
CA GLU A 530 2.08 -40.62 27.59
C GLU A 530 2.99 -39.43 27.29
N TRP A 531 4.26 -39.66 26.97
CA TRP A 531 5.18 -38.59 26.62
C TRP A 531 4.76 -37.89 25.33
N LEU A 532 4.36 -38.67 24.32
CA LEU A 532 3.85 -38.09 23.08
C LEU A 532 2.51 -37.40 23.32
N ALA A 533 1.60 -38.01 24.09
CA ALA A 533 0.32 -37.40 24.42
C ALA A 533 0.49 -36.04 25.12
N ASN A 534 1.40 -35.93 26.08
CA ASN A 534 1.66 -34.68 26.79
C ASN A 534 2.29 -33.60 25.87
N ARG A 535 3.14 -33.99 24.91
CA ARG A 535 3.71 -33.06 23.90
C ARG A 535 2.68 -32.59 22.89
N VAL A 536 1.83 -33.50 22.43
CA VAL A 536 0.71 -33.19 21.53
C VAL A 536 -0.31 -32.31 22.24
N GLU A 537 -0.53 -32.47 23.55
CA GLU A 537 -1.36 -31.55 24.33
C GLU A 537 -0.78 -30.13 24.34
N VAL A 538 0.53 -29.98 24.60
CA VAL A 538 1.20 -28.67 24.59
C VAL A 538 1.19 -28.04 23.20
N GLY A 539 1.48 -28.82 22.14
CA GLY A 539 1.36 -28.35 20.76
C GLY A 539 -0.09 -28.03 20.39
N GLY A 540 -1.06 -28.75 20.94
CA GLY A 540 -2.48 -28.50 20.77
C GLY A 540 -2.93 -27.20 21.43
N LEU A 541 -2.43 -26.87 22.63
CA LEU A 541 -2.69 -25.56 23.25
C LEU A 541 -2.22 -24.40 22.38
N PHE A 542 -1.03 -24.53 21.77
CA PHE A 542 -0.53 -23.55 20.80
C PHE A 542 -1.45 -23.47 19.57
N TRP A 543 -1.89 -24.62 19.04
CA TRP A 543 -2.79 -24.71 17.89
C TRP A 543 -4.16 -24.09 18.17
N HIS A 544 -4.80 -24.41 19.30
CA HIS A 544 -6.09 -23.84 19.69
C HIS A 544 -6.04 -22.31 19.83
N PHE A 545 -4.88 -21.77 20.20
CA PHE A 545 -4.69 -20.33 20.25
C PHE A 545 -4.66 -19.69 18.85
N VAL A 546 -4.12 -20.39 17.83
CA VAL A 546 -4.23 -19.98 16.41
C VAL A 546 -5.70 -19.67 16.09
N ASP A 547 -6.58 -20.62 16.41
CA ASP A 547 -8.00 -20.53 16.10
C ASP A 547 -8.69 -19.39 16.86
N LEU A 548 -8.34 -19.23 18.15
CA LEU A 548 -8.85 -18.14 18.98
C LEU A 548 -8.50 -16.78 18.38
N VAL A 549 -7.23 -16.55 18.00
CA VAL A 549 -6.82 -15.29 17.38
C VAL A 549 -7.61 -15.05 16.10
N TRP A 550 -7.80 -16.08 15.26
CA TRP A 550 -8.55 -15.96 14.01
C TRP A 550 -10.02 -15.56 14.22
N ILE A 551 -10.67 -16.08 15.26
CA ILE A 551 -12.04 -15.72 15.63
C ILE A 551 -12.20 -14.22 15.92
N PHE A 552 -11.13 -13.52 16.33
CA PHE A 552 -11.14 -12.07 16.50
C PHE A 552 -10.66 -11.33 15.24
N VAL A 553 -9.60 -11.82 14.59
CA VAL A 553 -9.05 -11.24 13.36
C VAL A 553 -10.11 -11.17 12.26
N PHE A 554 -10.88 -12.24 12.06
CA PHE A 554 -11.88 -12.30 10.99
C PHE A 554 -12.99 -11.24 11.15
N PRO A 555 -13.72 -11.13 12.27
CA PRO A 555 -14.73 -10.09 12.42
C PRO A 555 -14.16 -8.66 12.35
N ILE A 556 -13.00 -8.42 12.96
CA ILE A 556 -12.38 -7.09 13.01
C ILE A 556 -11.98 -6.60 11.61
N LEU A 557 -11.46 -7.49 10.75
CA LEU A 557 -11.00 -7.11 9.42
C LEU A 557 -12.06 -7.25 8.32
N TYR A 558 -12.91 -8.28 8.39
CA TYR A 558 -13.84 -8.64 7.31
C TYR A 558 -15.27 -8.12 7.53
N LEU A 559 -15.71 -7.95 8.78
CA LEU A 559 -17.12 -7.65 9.09
C LEU A 559 -17.33 -6.22 9.56
N MET A 560 -16.41 -5.72 10.38
CA MET A 560 -16.30 -4.30 10.64
C MET A 560 -15.83 -3.66 9.35
#